data_AF-A0A6N8BHN4-F1
#
_entry.id   AF-A0A6N8BHN4-F1
#
_cell.length_a   1.000
_cell.length_b   1.000
_cell.length_c   1.000
_cell.angle_alpha   90.00
_cell.angle_beta   90.00
_cell.angle_gamma   90.00
#
_symmetry.space_group_name_H-M   'P 1'
#
loop_
_entity.id
_entity.type
_entity.pdbx_description
1 polymer ?
#
loop_
_entity_poly.entity_id
_entity_poly.type
_entity_poly.pdbx_seq_one_letter_code
_entity_poly.pdbx_strand_id
1 'polypeptide(L)'
;MSIKSEFSPNKENETNRNTKRRVVLLPLKTKKRGYIMGGSSSGGNGGTPPRPRCEGPFRFIVLTNNLQIWNFVNVGDTVYINTLNNPNLPKLEVRIKGNDLLIGLVSANYTGVLLTCIEEGWNYEGEVNRKDGDLNNPEIEVKIWGW
;
A
#
# COMPACT_ATOMS: atom_id res chain seq x y z
N MET A 1 -45.06 -13.92 -29.60
CA MET A 1 -45.66 -14.26 -28.29
C MET A 1 -44.88 -13.52 -27.23
N SER A 2 -45.47 -12.43 -26.73
CA SER A 2 -44.85 -11.52 -25.77
C SER A 2 -45.49 -11.74 -24.41
N ILE A 3 -44.69 -12.04 -23.39
CA ILE A 3 -45.16 -12.15 -22.01
C ILE A 3 -44.66 -10.90 -21.29
N LYS A 4 -45.57 -9.93 -21.12
CA LYS A 4 -45.40 -8.80 -20.20
C LYS A 4 -45.65 -9.33 -18.79
N SER A 5 -44.63 -9.30 -17.94
CA SER A 5 -44.81 -9.46 -16.50
C SER A 5 -44.84 -8.07 -15.85
N GLU A 6 -46.04 -7.63 -15.51
CA GLU A 6 -46.30 -6.48 -14.63
C GLU A 6 -45.94 -6.87 -13.20
N PHE A 7 -45.04 -6.12 -12.57
CA PHE A 7 -44.75 -6.26 -11.15
C PHE A 7 -45.02 -4.90 -10.49
N SER A 8 -46.16 -4.82 -9.81
CA SER A 8 -46.51 -3.68 -8.96
C SER A 8 -45.86 -3.83 -7.58
N PRO A 9 -45.31 -2.74 -7.01
CA PRO A 9 -44.63 -2.78 -5.72
C PRO A 9 -45.62 -2.77 -4.55
N ASN A 10 -45.44 -3.70 -3.61
CA ASN A 10 -46.10 -3.69 -2.31
C ASN A 10 -45.60 -2.49 -1.48
N LYS A 11 -46.53 -1.62 -1.11
CA LYS A 11 -46.41 -0.69 0.01
C LYS A 11 -46.69 -1.46 1.28
N GLU A 12 -45.80 -1.40 2.27
CA GLU A 12 -46.19 -1.53 3.67
C GLU A 12 -45.12 -1.01 4.63
N ASN A 13 -45.60 -0.11 5.50
CA ASN A 13 -45.24 0.10 6.90
C ASN A 13 -43.96 0.86 7.28
N GLU A 14 -44.21 2.14 7.59
CA GLU A 14 -43.66 2.90 8.71
C GLU A 14 -43.19 2.03 9.88
N THR A 15 -41.95 2.27 10.33
CA THR A 15 -41.69 2.31 11.77
C THR A 15 -40.62 3.34 12.09
N ASN A 16 -41.11 4.47 12.55
CA ASN A 16 -40.37 5.57 13.15
C ASN A 16 -39.62 5.07 14.41
N ARG A 17 -38.28 5.07 14.38
CA ARG A 17 -37.44 4.89 15.58
C ARG A 17 -36.40 5.98 15.65
N ASN A 18 -36.84 7.11 16.17
CA ASN A 18 -36.01 8.23 16.60
C ASN A 18 -35.11 7.79 17.77
N THR A 19 -33.98 7.15 17.44
CA THR A 19 -33.03 6.65 18.45
C THR A 19 -31.95 7.69 18.64
N LYS A 20 -32.20 8.63 19.56
CA LYS A 20 -31.24 9.63 20.03
C LYS A 20 -30.07 8.91 20.71
N ARG A 21 -29.03 8.57 19.94
CA ARG A 21 -27.80 7.96 20.46
C ARG A 21 -27.06 9.00 21.31
N ARG A 22 -27.18 8.88 22.64
CA ARG A 22 -26.26 9.51 23.58
C ARG A 22 -24.88 8.87 23.38
N VAL A 23 -23.98 9.59 22.73
CA VAL A 23 -22.56 9.26 22.74
C VAL A 23 -22.03 9.63 24.12
N VAL A 24 -21.82 8.63 24.97
CA VAL A 24 -21.07 8.81 26.22
C VAL A 24 -19.60 8.74 25.85
N LEU A 25 -18.98 9.91 25.69
CA LEU A 25 -17.53 10.05 25.64
C LEU A 25 -16.97 9.63 27.00
N LEU A 26 -16.43 8.40 27.08
CA LEU A 26 -15.58 8.01 28.20
C LEU A 26 -14.22 8.70 28.00
N PRO A 27 -13.79 9.61 28.89
CA PRO A 27 -12.43 10.11 28.84
C PRO A 27 -11.48 8.97 29.18
N LEU A 28 -10.75 8.48 28.19
CA LEU A 28 -9.60 7.60 28.41
C LEU A 28 -8.54 8.41 29.17
N LYS A 29 -8.52 8.27 30.50
CA LYS A 29 -7.39 8.69 31.33
C LYS A 29 -6.21 7.78 31.00
N THR A 30 -5.39 8.18 30.04
CA THR A 30 -4.07 7.57 29.83
C THR A 30 -3.21 7.87 31.05
N LYS A 31 -2.97 6.83 31.84
CA LYS A 31 -2.15 6.83 33.04
C LYS A 31 -0.70 7.16 32.63
N LYS A 32 -0.29 8.42 32.84
CA LYS A 32 1.11 8.84 32.80
C LYS A 32 1.90 8.01 33.83
N ARG A 33 2.62 6.99 33.38
CA ARG A 33 3.76 6.45 34.11
C ARG A 33 4.99 7.16 33.59
N GLY A 34 5.39 8.19 34.32
CA GLY A 34 6.68 8.81 34.14
C GLY A 34 7.78 7.85 34.55
N TYR A 35 8.79 7.74 33.70
CA TYR A 35 10.15 7.51 34.15
C TYR A 35 10.93 8.76 33.75
N ILE A 36 11.21 9.59 34.75
CA ILE A 36 12.11 10.72 34.67
C ILE A 36 13.50 10.12 34.94
N MET A 37 14.35 10.11 33.92
CA MET A 37 15.80 10.12 34.10
C MET A 37 16.28 11.34 33.32
N GLY A 38 16.82 12.29 34.06
CA GLY A 38 16.98 13.68 33.64
C GLY A 38 18.11 13.93 32.64
N GLY A 39 18.16 15.17 32.18
CA GLY A 39 19.35 15.73 31.53
C GLY A 39 19.04 16.59 30.32
N SER A 40 19.05 17.90 30.54
CA SER A 40 19.22 18.97 29.55
C SER A 40 17.99 19.44 28.76
N SER A 41 17.60 20.67 29.11
CA SER A 41 16.67 21.54 28.43
C SER A 41 17.08 21.77 26.97
N SER A 42 16.18 21.45 26.04
CA SER A 42 16.19 22.03 24.70
C SER A 42 14.75 22.19 24.23
N GLY A 43 14.34 23.43 24.00
CA GLY A 43 13.11 23.73 23.26
C GLY A 43 13.15 22.99 21.94
N GLY A 44 12.12 22.21 21.64
CA GLY A 44 12.01 21.45 20.41
C GLY A 44 10.69 21.77 19.76
N ASN A 45 10.74 22.56 18.68
CA ASN A 45 9.64 22.77 17.75
C ASN A 45 8.87 21.46 17.52
N GLY A 46 7.54 21.56 17.42
CA GLY A 46 6.72 20.49 16.87
C GLY A 46 7.27 20.12 15.49
N GLY A 47 8.11 19.09 15.45
CA GLY A 47 8.81 18.67 14.26
C GLY A 47 7.79 18.10 13.30
N THR A 48 7.54 18.80 12.20
CA THR A 48 6.96 18.17 11.03
C THR A 48 7.78 16.92 10.75
N PRO A 49 7.15 15.74 10.61
CA PRO A 49 7.87 14.53 10.25
C PRO A 49 8.74 14.82 9.02
N PRO A 50 9.99 14.35 8.96
CA PRO A 50 10.82 14.53 7.78
C PRO A 50 10.07 13.99 6.57
N ARG A 51 9.99 14.78 5.49
CA ARG A 51 9.35 14.34 4.25
C ARG A 51 10.04 13.07 3.75
N PRO A 52 9.27 12.09 3.23
CA PRO A 52 9.86 10.90 2.64
C PRO A 52 10.78 11.30 1.47
N ARG A 53 11.96 10.67 1.39
CA ARG A 53 12.87 10.89 0.26
C ARG A 53 12.36 10.11 -0.95
N CYS A 54 11.65 10.78 -1.86
CA CYS A 54 11.02 10.14 -3.02
C CYS A 54 11.99 9.84 -4.19
N GLU A 55 13.06 10.63 -4.35
CA GLU A 55 14.04 10.55 -5.45
C GLU A 55 15.10 9.42 -5.29
N GLY A 56 15.05 8.66 -4.18
CA GLY A 56 16.10 7.71 -3.83
C GLY A 56 16.06 6.40 -4.60
N PRO A 57 17.20 5.68 -4.70
CA PRO A 57 17.19 4.29 -5.12
C PRO A 57 16.55 3.43 -4.02
N PHE A 58 15.44 2.77 -4.32
CA PHE A 58 14.85 1.77 -3.43
C PHE A 58 15.25 0.38 -3.91
N ARG A 59 15.74 -0.47 -2.99
CA ARG A 59 16.05 -1.87 -3.26
C ARG A 59 15.22 -2.76 -2.36
N PHE A 60 14.54 -3.73 -2.94
CA PHE A 60 13.72 -4.66 -2.17
C PHE A 60 13.46 -5.95 -2.93
N ILE A 61 13.16 -7.00 -2.16
CA ILE A 61 12.67 -8.27 -2.69
C ILE A 61 11.18 -8.12 -2.99
N VAL A 62 10.76 -8.55 -4.18
CA VAL A 62 9.35 -8.59 -4.58
C VAL A 62 8.67 -9.82 -4.01
N LEU A 63 7.45 -9.64 -3.53
CA LEU A 63 6.63 -10.73 -2.98
C LEU A 63 5.81 -11.34 -4.10
N THR A 64 6.06 -12.60 -4.44
CA THR A 64 5.34 -13.30 -5.51
C THR A 64 4.85 -14.67 -5.04
N ASN A 65 3.66 -15.05 -5.50
CA ASN A 65 3.11 -16.40 -5.32
C ASN A 65 3.15 -17.21 -6.62
N ASN A 66 3.64 -16.62 -7.72
CA ASN A 66 3.70 -17.27 -9.01
C ASN A 66 5.12 -17.75 -9.30
N LEU A 67 5.39 -19.03 -9.08
CA LEU A 67 6.71 -19.63 -9.29
C LEU A 67 7.16 -19.61 -10.77
N GLN A 68 6.22 -19.53 -11.71
CA GLN A 68 6.57 -19.50 -13.14
C GLN A 68 7.28 -18.20 -13.54
N ILE A 69 7.09 -17.13 -12.77
CA ILE A 69 7.73 -15.83 -13.03
C ILE A 69 9.25 -15.93 -13.06
N TRP A 70 9.81 -16.88 -12.30
CA TRP A 70 11.24 -17.14 -12.23
C TRP A 70 11.87 -17.44 -13.58
N ASN A 71 11.13 -18.07 -14.49
CA ASN A 71 11.63 -18.45 -15.82
C ASN A 71 11.56 -17.31 -16.84
N PHE A 72 10.75 -16.28 -16.57
CA PHE A 72 10.50 -15.19 -17.52
C PHE A 72 11.26 -13.92 -17.18
N VAL A 73 11.61 -13.74 -15.91
CA VAL A 73 12.32 -12.55 -15.43
C VAL A 73 13.83 -12.77 -15.51
N ASN A 74 14.55 -11.82 -16.08
CA ASN A 74 16.01 -11.80 -16.16
C ASN A 74 16.59 -10.61 -15.40
N VAL A 75 17.82 -10.76 -14.91
CA VAL A 75 18.57 -9.63 -14.35
C VAL A 75 18.79 -8.59 -15.45
N GLY A 76 18.55 -7.32 -15.14
CA GLY A 76 18.59 -6.21 -16.10
C GLY A 76 17.26 -5.92 -16.79
N ASP A 77 16.22 -6.75 -16.61
CA ASP A 77 14.90 -6.41 -17.14
C ASP A 77 14.40 -5.10 -16.53
N THR A 78 13.91 -4.19 -17.37
CA THR A 78 13.34 -2.92 -16.93
C THR A 78 11.98 -3.15 -16.28
N VAL A 79 11.75 -2.52 -15.14
CA VAL A 79 10.50 -2.64 -14.37
C VAL A 79 9.90 -1.28 -14.08
N TYR A 80 8.61 -1.25 -13.74
CA TYR A 80 7.92 -0.09 -13.22
C TYR A 80 6.95 -0.45 -12.10
N ILE A 81 6.58 0.54 -11.31
CA ILE A 81 5.62 0.40 -10.23
C ILE A 81 4.22 0.78 -10.72
N ASN A 82 3.26 -0.11 -10.51
CA ASN A 82 1.86 0.13 -10.80
C ASN A 82 1.04 0.18 -9.48
N THR A 83 0.16 1.16 -9.35
CA THR A 83 -0.73 1.29 -8.18
C THR A 83 -2.01 0.49 -8.39
N LEU A 84 -2.33 -0.39 -7.44
CA LEU A 84 -3.63 -1.02 -7.39
C LEU A 84 -4.54 -0.25 -6.43
N ASN A 85 -5.45 0.54 -6.97
CA ASN A 85 -6.41 1.32 -6.18
C ASN A 85 -7.48 0.42 -5.55
N ASN A 86 -7.18 -0.10 -4.36
CA ASN A 86 -8.15 -0.76 -3.50
C ASN A 86 -8.37 0.11 -2.25
N PRO A 87 -9.62 0.54 -1.97
CA PRO A 87 -9.92 1.47 -0.88
C PRO A 87 -9.58 0.91 0.52
N ASN A 88 -9.43 -0.41 0.66
CA ASN A 88 -9.17 -1.05 1.95
C ASN A 88 -7.69 -1.40 2.17
N LEU A 89 -6.91 -1.55 1.09
CA LEU A 89 -5.51 -1.95 1.17
C LEU A 89 -4.78 -1.58 -0.12
N PRO A 90 -4.14 -0.41 -0.19
CA PRO A 90 -3.39 -0.03 -1.38
C PRO A 90 -2.20 -0.97 -1.54
N LYS A 91 -1.99 -1.45 -2.78
CA LYS A 91 -0.90 -2.34 -3.14
C LYS A 91 -0.11 -1.74 -4.28
N LEU A 92 1.18 -2.01 -4.29
CA LEU A 92 2.07 -1.66 -5.37
C LEU A 92 2.53 -2.94 -6.05
N GLU A 93 2.29 -3.00 -7.34
CA GLU A 93 2.74 -4.07 -8.22
C GLU A 93 4.07 -3.68 -8.87
N VAL A 94 4.97 -4.64 -9.02
CA VAL A 94 6.17 -4.50 -9.83
C VAL A 94 5.94 -5.25 -11.13
N ARG A 95 6.01 -4.55 -12.26
CA ARG A 95 5.73 -5.08 -13.59
C ARG A 95 6.91 -4.88 -14.54
N ILE A 96 7.11 -5.81 -15.47
CA ILE A 96 8.12 -5.69 -16.53
C ILE A 96 7.63 -4.67 -17.57
N LYS A 97 8.51 -3.73 -17.91
CA LYS A 97 8.27 -2.75 -18.97
C LYS A 97 8.43 -3.44 -20.34
N GLY A 98 7.39 -3.36 -21.17
CA GLY A 98 7.38 -3.92 -22.53
C GLY A 98 6.35 -5.02 -22.75
N ASN A 99 6.16 -5.92 -21.77
CA ASN A 99 5.14 -6.98 -21.84
C ASN A 99 4.12 -6.95 -20.70
N ASP A 100 4.23 -5.99 -19.78
CA ASP A 100 3.29 -5.79 -18.68
C ASP A 100 3.16 -7.00 -17.71
N LEU A 101 4.20 -7.84 -17.68
CA LEU A 101 4.23 -9.05 -16.85
C LEU A 101 4.35 -8.67 -15.37
N LEU A 102 3.38 -9.10 -14.56
CA LEU A 102 3.43 -8.95 -13.10
C LEU A 102 4.52 -9.85 -12.50
N ILE A 103 5.53 -9.22 -11.88
CA ILE A 103 6.59 -9.93 -11.19
C ILE A 103 6.15 -10.32 -9.78
N GLY A 104 5.55 -9.35 -9.08
CA GLY A 104 5.14 -9.49 -7.70
C GLY A 104 4.70 -8.16 -7.09
N LEU A 105 4.62 -8.13 -5.77
CA LEU A 105 4.22 -6.97 -4.98
C LEU A 105 5.41 -6.36 -4.27
N VAL A 106 5.38 -5.03 -4.09
CA VAL A 106 6.33 -4.34 -3.23
C VAL A 106 6.11 -4.78 -1.77
N SER A 107 7.21 -5.00 -1.05
CA SER A 107 7.15 -5.30 0.39
C SER A 107 6.50 -4.16 1.18
N ALA A 108 5.71 -4.52 2.19
CA ALA A 108 4.97 -3.58 3.04
C ALA A 108 5.85 -2.48 3.67
N ASN A 109 7.14 -2.77 3.87
CA ASN A 109 8.13 -1.81 4.39
C ASN A 109 8.33 -0.58 3.49
N TYR A 110 8.11 -0.74 2.18
CA TYR A 110 8.29 0.33 1.18
C TYR A 110 6.96 0.83 0.61
N THR A 111 5.88 0.06 0.74
CA THR A 111 4.56 0.42 0.20
C THR A 111 4.10 1.79 0.69
N GLY A 112 4.21 2.07 2.00
CA GLY A 112 3.77 3.36 2.55
C GLY A 112 4.52 4.56 1.97
N VAL A 113 5.85 4.47 1.92
CA VAL A 113 6.68 5.59 1.42
C VAL A 113 6.46 5.84 -0.06
N LEU A 114 6.41 4.77 -0.86
CA LEU A 114 6.23 4.88 -2.31
C LEU A 114 4.82 5.34 -2.68
N LEU A 115 3.78 4.90 -1.97
CA LEU A 115 2.42 5.40 -2.19
C LEU A 115 2.32 6.90 -1.94
N THR A 116 2.85 7.40 -0.81
CA THR A 116 2.86 8.85 -0.55
C THR A 116 3.57 9.61 -1.68
N CYS A 117 4.71 9.12 -2.16
CA CYS A 117 5.41 9.76 -3.26
C CYS A 117 4.62 9.72 -4.58
N ILE A 118 3.97 8.60 -4.90
CA ILE A 118 3.13 8.48 -6.11
C ILE A 118 1.91 9.42 -6.03
N GLU A 119 1.29 9.56 -4.86
CA GLU A 119 0.21 10.52 -4.62
C GLU A 119 0.67 11.98 -4.78
N GLU A 120 1.95 12.26 -4.51
CA GLU A 120 2.61 13.55 -4.78
C GLU A 120 3.02 13.73 -6.26
N GLY A 121 2.76 12.74 -7.13
CA GLY A 121 2.98 12.81 -8.57
C GLY A 121 4.27 12.16 -9.08
N TRP A 122 5.02 11.49 -8.20
CA TRP A 122 6.25 10.79 -8.58
C TRP A 122 5.96 9.51 -9.37
N ASN A 123 6.84 9.19 -10.31
CA ASN A 123 6.81 7.94 -11.05
C ASN A 123 8.05 7.11 -10.71
N TYR A 124 7.91 5.78 -10.76
CA TYR A 124 8.98 4.86 -10.39
C TYR A 124 9.22 3.81 -11.48
N GLU A 125 10.45 3.78 -11.96
CA GLU A 125 10.99 2.71 -12.81
C GLU A 125 12.29 2.19 -12.23
N GLY A 126 12.69 1.02 -12.70
CA GLY A 126 13.85 0.33 -12.20
C GLY A 126 14.34 -0.77 -13.10
N GLU A 127 15.16 -1.62 -12.50
CA GLU A 127 15.61 -2.86 -13.10
C GLU A 127 15.59 -4.00 -12.08
N VAL A 128 15.52 -5.23 -12.59
CA VAL A 128 15.80 -6.42 -11.81
C VAL A 128 17.30 -6.44 -11.51
N ASN A 129 17.66 -6.20 -10.26
CA ASN A 129 19.06 -6.08 -9.83
C ASN A 129 19.69 -7.45 -9.57
N ARG A 130 18.92 -8.40 -9.03
CA ARG A 130 19.43 -9.71 -8.63
C ARG A 130 18.32 -10.77 -8.64
N LYS A 131 18.71 -12.02 -8.92
CA LYS A 131 17.88 -13.22 -8.78
C LYS A 131 18.65 -14.24 -7.95
N ASP A 132 18.09 -14.63 -6.81
CA ASP A 132 18.62 -15.66 -5.91
C ASP A 132 17.55 -16.73 -5.62
N GLY A 133 18.00 -17.88 -5.13
CA GLY A 133 17.10 -18.99 -4.78
C GLY A 133 16.79 -19.91 -5.96
N ASP A 134 15.61 -20.51 -5.95
CA ASP A 134 15.19 -21.51 -6.94
C ASP A 134 13.68 -21.43 -7.24
N LEU A 135 13.16 -22.39 -8.02
CA LEU A 135 11.75 -22.45 -8.38
C LEU A 135 10.80 -22.65 -7.19
N ASN A 136 11.28 -23.10 -6.03
CA ASN A 136 10.47 -23.31 -4.83
C ASN A 136 10.55 -22.13 -3.87
N ASN A 137 11.66 -21.39 -3.87
CA ASN A 137 11.87 -20.19 -3.08
C ASN A 137 12.56 -19.09 -3.91
N PRO A 138 11.85 -18.45 -4.85
CA PRO A 138 12.43 -17.44 -5.71
C PRO A 138 12.59 -16.11 -4.97
N GLU A 139 13.78 -15.54 -5.00
CA GLU A 139 14.06 -14.20 -4.49
C GLU A 139 14.48 -13.29 -5.65
N ILE A 140 13.62 -12.33 -6.00
CA ILE A 140 13.89 -11.35 -7.06
C ILE A 140 14.04 -9.99 -6.39
N GLU A 141 15.25 -9.45 -6.43
CA GLU A 141 15.57 -8.11 -5.94
C GLU A 141 15.44 -7.11 -7.09
N VAL A 142 14.65 -6.06 -6.88
CA VAL A 142 14.51 -4.95 -7.82
C VAL A 142 15.12 -3.70 -7.24
N LYS A 143 15.63 -2.84 -8.12
CA LYS A 143 16.16 -1.51 -7.79
C LYS A 143 15.40 -0.48 -8.60
N ILE A 144 14.66 0.40 -7.94
CA ILE A 144 13.85 1.45 -8.57
C ILE A 144 14.35 2.85 -8.20
N TRP A 145 14.01 3.85 -9.01
CA TRP A 145 14.31 5.27 -8.83
C TRP A 145 13.07 6.10 -9.16
N GLY A 146 12.88 7.20 -8.42
CA GLY A 146 11.78 8.14 -8.63
C GLY A 146 12.20 9.38 -9.41
N TRP A 147 11.31 9.92 -10.24
CA TRP A 147 11.41 11.27 -10.85
C TRP A 147 10.03 11.94 -10.99
#